data_AF-A0A953DEW8-F1
#
_entry.id   AF-A0A953DEW8-F1
#
_cell.length_a   1.000
_cell.length_b   1.000
_cell.length_c   1.000
_cell.angle_alpha   90.00
_cell.angle_beta   90.00
_cell.angle_gamma   90.00
#
_symmetry.space_group_name_H-M   'P 1'
#
loop_
_entity.id
_entity.type
_entity.pdbx_description
1 polymer ?
#
loop_
_entity_poly.entity_id
_entity_poly.type
_entity_poly.pdbx_seq_one_letter_code
_entity_poly.pdbx_strand_id
1 'polypeptide(L)'
;MNVVLIDPDGLWRGRWDRNPAILDGLRHGRAILSGGPILDLRLRSETGEEAMIGETPRTAGAAELRVTASRIEPDTELRVFRNGECVHTLARCGDGVHTFPGVADGPGGYRVEAWQNGRQRAITNHVERADVRP
;
A
#
# COMPACT_ATOMS: atom_id res chain seq x y z
N MET A 1 -19.70 -7.85 2.56
CA MET A 1 -18.59 -6.91 2.82
C MET A 1 -17.60 -7.06 1.68
N ASN A 2 -17.66 -6.15 0.70
CA ASN A 2 -17.14 -6.39 -0.65
C ASN A 2 -15.63 -6.12 -0.76
N VAL A 3 -14.89 -7.09 -1.31
CA VAL A 3 -13.60 -6.85 -1.97
C VAL A 3 -13.91 -6.18 -3.30
N VAL A 4 -13.18 -5.12 -3.62
CA VAL A 4 -13.43 -4.31 -4.81
C VAL A 4 -12.16 -4.28 -5.65
N LEU A 5 -12.08 -5.14 -6.65
CA LEU A 5 -11.29 -4.90 -7.85
C LEU A 5 -12.25 -4.24 -8.85
N ILE A 6 -12.18 -2.91 -8.97
CA ILE A 6 -12.97 -2.16 -9.94
C ILE A 6 -12.19 -2.10 -11.25
N ASP A 7 -12.77 -2.70 -12.28
CA ASP A 7 -12.53 -2.38 -13.69
C ASP A 7 -12.68 -0.85 -13.89
N PRO A 8 -11.83 -0.18 -14.69
CA PRO A 8 -11.93 1.27 -14.97
C PRO A 8 -13.34 1.77 -15.38
N ASP A 9 -14.19 0.91 -15.95
CA ASP A 9 -15.58 1.23 -16.34
C ASP A 9 -16.62 0.98 -15.24
N GLY A 10 -16.20 0.62 -14.02
CA GLY A 10 -17.09 0.49 -12.86
C GLY A 10 -18.00 -0.73 -12.88
N LEU A 11 -17.78 -1.70 -13.77
CA LEU A 11 -18.58 -2.93 -13.87
C LEU A 11 -17.74 -4.14 -13.46
N TRP A 12 -18.13 -4.82 -12.37
CA TRP A 12 -17.64 -6.18 -12.09
C TRP A 12 -18.78 -7.18 -11.85
N ARG A 13 -18.61 -8.41 -12.38
CA ARG A 13 -19.63 -9.47 -12.52
C ARG A 13 -19.34 -10.74 -11.69
N GLY A 14 -18.88 -10.65 -10.45
CA GLY A 14 -18.65 -11.84 -9.62
C GLY A 14 -18.95 -11.69 -8.14
N ARG A 15 -18.71 -12.75 -7.37
CA ARG A 15 -18.93 -12.85 -5.92
C ARG A 15 -17.60 -13.08 -5.20
N TRP A 16 -17.13 -12.11 -4.41
CA TRP A 16 -15.84 -12.17 -3.70
C TRP A 16 -15.79 -13.24 -2.60
N ASP A 17 -16.95 -13.59 -2.02
CA ASP A 17 -17.16 -14.68 -1.06
C ASP A 17 -16.88 -16.08 -1.64
N ARG A 18 -16.67 -16.16 -2.96
CA ARG A 18 -16.32 -17.40 -3.67
C ARG A 18 -14.84 -17.50 -4.04
N ASN A 19 -13.99 -16.58 -3.59
CA ASN A 19 -12.54 -16.68 -3.77
C ASN A 19 -11.87 -17.08 -2.44
N PRO A 20 -11.54 -18.37 -2.24
CA PRO A 20 -11.00 -18.86 -0.98
C PRO A 20 -9.69 -18.18 -0.58
N ALA A 21 -8.84 -17.81 -1.55
CA ALA A 21 -7.55 -17.18 -1.27
C ALA A 21 -7.70 -15.77 -0.65
N ILE A 22 -8.70 -15.01 -1.10
CA ILE A 22 -8.98 -13.67 -0.55
C ILE A 22 -9.52 -13.79 0.88
N LEU A 23 -10.47 -14.71 1.09
CA LEU A 23 -11.01 -14.97 2.43
C LEU A 23 -9.95 -15.49 3.39
N ASP A 24 -9.05 -16.36 2.91
CA ASP A 24 -7.92 -16.88 3.67
C ASP A 24 -6.91 -15.78 4.02
N GLY A 25 -6.64 -14.86 3.10
CA GLY A 25 -5.83 -13.67 3.35
C GLY A 25 -6.43 -12.80 4.45
N LEU A 26 -7.73 -12.50 4.37
CA LEU A 26 -8.43 -11.66 5.37
C LEU A 26 -8.46 -12.32 6.76
N ARG A 27 -8.80 -13.61 6.84
CA ARG A 27 -8.88 -14.35 8.11
C ARG A 27 -7.55 -14.41 8.85
N HIS A 28 -6.45 -14.44 8.11
CA HIS A 28 -5.10 -14.49 8.67
C HIS A 28 -4.44 -13.10 8.75
N GLY A 29 -5.18 -12.01 8.54
CA GLY A 29 -4.64 -10.64 8.61
C GLY A 29 -3.59 -10.31 7.55
N ARG A 30 -3.50 -11.11 6.48
CA ARG A 30 -2.57 -10.94 5.35
C ARG A 30 -3.15 -10.08 4.23
N ALA A 31 -4.46 -9.82 4.28
CA ALA A 31 -5.15 -8.93 3.35
C ALA A 31 -6.03 -7.94 4.12
N ILE A 32 -6.05 -6.70 3.65
CA ILE A 32 -6.85 -5.58 4.11
C ILE A 32 -7.63 -5.04 2.91
N LEU A 33 -8.86 -4.61 3.15
CA LEU A 33 -9.73 -4.04 2.13
C LEU A 33 -10.24 -2.69 2.60
N SER A 34 -10.16 -1.70 1.72
CA SER A 34 -10.78 -0.39 1.92
C SER A 34 -11.62 0.00 0.71
N GLY A 35 -12.78 0.62 0.93
CA GLY A 35 -13.66 1.12 -0.13
C GLY A 35 -13.40 2.57 -0.55
N GLY A 36 -12.32 3.19 -0.05
CA GLY A 36 -11.98 4.58 -0.30
C GLY A 36 -11.10 4.79 -1.54
N PRO A 37 -10.23 5.82 -1.53
CA PRO A 37 -9.25 6.04 -2.58
C PRO A 37 -8.41 4.79 -2.87
N ILE A 38 -7.92 4.67 -4.10
CA ILE A 38 -7.10 3.54 -4.52
C ILE A 38 -5.64 3.91 -4.31
N LEU A 39 -4.92 3.06 -3.58
CA LEU A 39 -3.50 3.19 -3.30
C LEU A 39 -2.78 1.94 -3.81
N ASP A 40 -1.81 2.12 -4.71
CA ASP A 40 -0.87 1.08 -5.13
C ASP A 40 0.51 1.39 -4.54
N LEU A 41 0.97 0.55 -3.63
CA LEU A 41 2.24 0.69 -2.93
C LEU A 41 3.28 -0.22 -3.55
N ARG A 42 4.43 0.37 -3.89
CA ARG A 42 5.60 -0.34 -4.42
C ARG A 42 6.85 0.05 -3.69
N LEU A 43 7.75 -0.91 -3.58
CA LEU A 43 9.11 -0.71 -3.13
C LEU A 43 10.04 -0.82 -4.32
N ARG A 44 10.85 0.20 -4.58
CA ARG A 44 11.86 0.19 -5.64
C ARG A 44 13.25 0.14 -5.03
N SER A 45 14.06 -0.82 -5.45
CA SER A 45 15.46 -0.95 -5.04
C SER A 45 16.38 0.03 -5.79
N GLU A 46 17.62 0.18 -5.32
CA GLU A 46 18.66 0.97 -5.99
C GLU A 46 18.96 0.48 -7.42
N THR A 47 18.85 -0.84 -7.67
CA THR A 47 19.04 -1.43 -9.00
C THR A 47 17.83 -1.22 -9.92
N GLY A 48 16.74 -0.64 -9.40
CA GLY A 48 15.54 -0.33 -10.14
C GLY A 48 14.49 -1.45 -10.16
N GLU A 49 14.73 -2.59 -9.51
CA GLU A 49 13.72 -3.63 -9.33
C GLU A 49 12.59 -3.14 -8.42
N GLU A 50 11.34 -3.37 -8.82
CA GLU A 50 10.14 -3.06 -8.03
C GLU A 50 9.57 -4.34 -7.41
N ALA A 51 9.19 -4.26 -6.13
CA ALA A 51 8.38 -5.26 -5.46
C ALA A 51 7.02 -4.67 -5.12
N MET A 52 5.99 -5.49 -5.31
CA MET A 52 4.61 -5.14 -5.03
C MET A 52 4.10 -5.76 -3.74
N ILE A 53 2.88 -5.41 -3.36
CA ILE A 53 2.16 -6.01 -2.23
C ILE A 53 2.15 -7.55 -2.34
N GLY A 54 2.49 -8.20 -1.24
CA GLY A 54 2.52 -9.67 -1.15
C GLY A 54 3.78 -10.31 -1.74
N GLU A 55 4.66 -9.53 -2.35
CA GLU A 55 6.00 -9.97 -2.75
C GLU A 55 7.00 -9.60 -1.64
N THR A 56 7.94 -10.50 -1.37
CA THR A 56 9.13 -10.15 -0.63
C THR A 56 10.20 -9.72 -1.64
N PRO A 57 10.57 -8.43 -1.69
CA PRO A 57 11.70 -7.99 -2.50
C PRO A 57 12.92 -8.78 -2.07
N ARG A 58 13.59 -9.39 -3.05
CA ARG A 58 14.88 -10.06 -2.85
C ARG A 58 16.03 -9.07 -2.77
N THR A 59 15.73 -7.77 -2.81
CA THR A 59 16.70 -6.71 -3.03
C THR A 59 17.26 -6.17 -1.73
N ALA A 60 18.59 -6.25 -1.65
CA ALA A 60 19.41 -5.52 -0.71
C ALA A 60 19.66 -4.08 -1.21
N GLY A 61 19.57 -3.08 -0.33
CA GLY A 61 19.91 -1.68 -0.66
C GLY A 61 18.83 -0.67 -0.29
N ALA A 62 19.17 0.63 -0.30
CA ALA A 62 18.23 1.70 0.01
C ALA A 62 17.04 1.65 -0.96
N ALA A 63 15.84 1.74 -0.42
CA ALA A 63 14.64 1.52 -1.20
C ALA A 63 13.81 2.81 -1.26
N GLU A 64 13.38 3.18 -2.46
CA GLU A 64 12.40 4.22 -2.66
C GLU A 64 11.01 3.61 -2.49
N LEU A 65 10.23 4.16 -1.58
CA LEU A 65 8.83 3.81 -1.44
C LEU A 65 8.00 4.71 -2.36
N ARG A 66 7.20 4.08 -3.23
CA ARG A 66 6.36 4.77 -4.22
C ARG A 66 4.91 4.40 -4.01
N VAL A 67 4.05 5.42 -3.97
CA VAL A 67 2.60 5.25 -3.90
C VAL A 67 1.98 5.87 -5.13
N THR A 68 1.23 5.09 -5.89
CA THR A 68 0.31 5.64 -6.89
C THR A 68 -1.06 5.77 -6.24
N ALA A 69 -1.57 6.99 -6.17
CA ALA A 69 -2.83 7.31 -5.54
C ALA A 69 -3.84 7.81 -6.59
N SER A 70 -5.08 7.32 -6.52
CA SER A 70 -6.18 7.78 -7.38
C SER A 70 -7.49 7.87 -6.60
N ARG A 71 -8.40 8.75 -7.05
CA ARG A 71 -9.64 9.10 -6.34
C ARG A 71 -9.37 9.72 -4.97
N ILE A 72 -8.28 10.48 -4.86
CA ILE A 72 -7.86 11.23 -3.70
C ILE A 72 -8.56 12.59 -3.74
N GLU A 73 -9.30 12.89 -2.68
CA GLU A 73 -9.87 14.22 -2.50
C GLU A 73 -8.76 15.22 -2.11
N PRO A 74 -8.87 16.51 -2.50
CA PRO A 74 -8.02 17.56 -1.98
C PRO A 74 -7.97 17.52 -0.44
N ASP A 75 -6.81 17.84 0.13
CA ASP A 75 -6.52 17.80 1.58
C ASP A 75 -6.43 16.41 2.23
N THR A 76 -6.34 15.34 1.44
CA THR A 76 -5.96 14.02 1.97
C THR A 76 -4.50 14.02 2.43
N GLU A 77 -4.20 13.31 3.52
CA GLU A 77 -2.86 13.01 3.98
C GLU A 77 -2.49 11.57 3.60
N LEU A 78 -1.28 11.34 3.10
CA LEU A 78 -0.70 10.01 3.02
C LEU A 78 0.23 9.79 4.21
N ARG A 79 -0.04 8.74 4.98
CA ARG A 79 0.77 8.36 6.14
C ARG A 79 1.45 7.03 5.85
N VAL A 80 2.77 7.01 5.94
CA VAL A 80 3.58 5.80 5.75
C VAL A 80 3.86 5.20 7.11
N PHE A 81 3.56 3.91 7.24
CA PHE A 81 3.80 3.14 8.45
C PHE A 81 4.85 2.07 8.19
N ARG A 82 5.72 1.86 9.17
CA ARG A 82 6.68 0.74 9.22
C ARG A 82 6.47 -0.01 10.53
N ASN A 83 6.21 -1.32 10.45
CA ASN A 83 5.96 -2.17 11.62
C ASN A 83 4.91 -1.60 12.60
N GLY A 84 3.91 -0.88 12.08
CA GLY A 84 2.84 -0.26 12.85
C GLY A 84 3.11 1.15 13.37
N GLU A 85 4.33 1.68 13.22
CA GLU A 85 4.68 3.05 13.59
C GLU A 85 4.57 3.98 12.38
N CYS A 86 3.99 5.17 12.55
CA CYS A 86 3.94 6.18 11.49
C CYS A 86 5.31 6.84 11.35
N VAL A 87 6.01 6.54 10.25
CA VAL A 87 7.37 7.03 9.98
C VAL A 87 7.40 8.26 9.08
N HIS A 88 6.32 8.53 8.35
CA HIS A 88 6.22 9.70 7.48
C HIS A 88 4.77 10.14 7.27
N THR A 89 4.55 11.43 7.05
CA THR A 89 3.25 11.99 6.66
C THR A 89 3.43 13.05 5.58
N LEU A 90 2.83 12.82 4.42
CA LEU A 90 2.68 13.80 3.35
C LEU A 90 1.31 14.47 3.49
N ALA A 91 1.31 15.74 3.86
CA ALA A 91 0.08 16.52 3.99
C ALA A 91 -0.43 16.98 2.62
N ARG A 92 -1.77 17.04 2.48
CA ARG A 92 -2.48 17.63 1.33
C ARG A 92 -2.00 17.11 -0.02
N CYS A 93 -2.09 15.80 -0.22
CA CYS A 93 -1.83 15.15 -1.51
C CYS A 93 -3.07 15.15 -2.41
N GLY A 94 -2.85 15.00 -3.72
CA GLY A 94 -3.87 14.69 -4.71
C GLY A 94 -3.58 13.37 -5.43
N ASP A 95 -4.31 13.12 -6.51
CA ASP A 95 -4.03 12.01 -7.42
C ASP A 95 -2.63 12.10 -8.02
N GLY A 96 -2.01 10.95 -8.27
CA GLY A 96 -0.70 10.85 -8.92
C GLY A 96 0.27 9.94 -8.20
N VAL A 97 1.55 10.13 -8.50
CA VAL A 97 2.65 9.34 -7.95
C VAL A 97 3.35 10.15 -6.87
N HIS A 98 3.46 9.56 -5.69
CA HIS A 98 4.15 10.14 -4.53
C HIS A 98 5.32 9.23 -4.15
N THR A 99 6.51 9.82 -4.00
CA THR A 99 7.72 9.09 -3.61
C THR A 99 8.20 9.54 -2.23
N PHE A 100 8.73 8.60 -1.48
CA PHE A 100 9.18 8.78 -0.10
C PHE A 100 10.63 8.30 0.03
N PRO A 101 11.61 9.07 -0.47
CA PRO A 101 13.02 8.70 -0.39
C PRO A 101 13.47 8.63 1.06
N GLY A 102 14.31 7.66 1.39
CA GLY A 102 14.85 7.44 2.74
C GLY A 102 13.87 6.82 3.76
N VAL A 103 12.58 6.73 3.44
CA VAL A 103 11.59 6.14 4.35
C VAL A 103 11.74 4.61 4.43
N ALA A 104 12.16 3.98 3.34
CA ALA A 104 12.35 2.53 3.28
C ALA A 104 13.81 2.08 3.50
N ASP A 105 14.58 2.82 4.30
CA ASP A 105 16.01 2.53 4.56
C ASP A 105 16.27 1.38 5.54
N GLY A 106 15.26 0.93 6.31
CA GLY A 106 15.40 -0.24 7.19
C GLY A 106 14.49 -1.44 6.82
N PRO A 107 14.75 -2.65 7.36
CA PRO A 107 13.90 -3.82 7.08
C PRO A 107 12.53 -3.73 7.78
N GLY A 108 11.55 -4.45 7.28
CA GLY A 108 10.22 -4.57 7.90
C GLY A 108 9.05 -4.36 6.93
N GLY A 109 7.84 -4.43 7.50
CA GLY A 109 6.60 -4.29 6.74
C GLY A 109 6.17 -2.83 6.62
N TYR A 110 6.03 -2.37 5.39
CA TYR A 110 5.60 -1.02 5.04
C TYR A 110 4.16 -1.02 4.56
N ARG A 111 3.35 -0.07 5.04
CA ARG A 111 2.03 0.21 4.48
C ARG A 111 1.77 1.71 4.39
N VAL A 112 0.81 2.09 3.56
CA VAL A 112 0.38 3.48 3.43
C VAL A 112 -1.11 3.59 3.70
N GLU A 113 -1.46 4.65 4.40
CA GLU A 113 -2.84 4.97 4.75
C GLU A 113 -3.20 6.36 4.23
N ALA A 114 -4.38 6.48 3.61
CA ALA A 114 -4.95 7.77 3.25
C ALA A 114 -5.88 8.25 4.37
N TRP A 115 -5.62 9.44 4.89
CA TRP A 115 -6.37 10.07 5.97
C TRP A 115 -6.99 11.38 5.49
N GLN A 116 -8.21 11.66 5.92
CA GLN A 116 -8.89 12.90 5.59
C GLN A 116 -9.71 13.35 6.79
N ASN A 117 -9.55 14.60 7.21
CA ASN A 117 -10.28 15.20 8.33
C ASN A 117 -10.21 14.32 9.60
N GLY A 118 -9.03 13.77 9.90
CA GLY A 118 -8.80 12.91 11.06
C GLY A 118 -9.36 11.49 10.95
N ARG A 119 -9.89 11.07 9.79
CA ARG A 119 -10.43 9.73 9.56
C ARG A 119 -9.67 8.98 8.47
N GLN A 120 -9.32 7.72 8.73
CA GLN A 120 -8.75 6.83 7.72
C GLN A 120 -9.80 6.52 6.62
N ARG A 121 -9.40 6.68 5.36
CA ARG A 121 -10.24 6.46 4.18
C ARG A 121 -9.80 5.25 3.36
N ALA A 122 -8.50 5.02 3.26
CA ALA A 122 -7.92 3.86 2.58
C ALA A 122 -6.64 3.39 3.27
N ILE A 123 -6.28 2.14 3.02
CA ILE A 123 -5.09 1.48 3.57
C ILE A 123 -4.60 0.44 2.58
N THR A 124 -3.28 0.39 2.38
CA THR A 124 -2.64 -0.66 1.59
C THR A 124 -2.38 -1.90 2.43
N ASN A 125 -2.24 -3.04 1.76
CA ASN A 125 -1.51 -4.17 2.35
C ASN A 125 -0.03 -3.82 2.52
N HIS A 126 0.68 -4.70 3.23
CA HIS A 126 2.10 -4.52 3.47
C HIS A 126 2.94 -4.89 2.24
N VAL A 127 3.97 -4.10 1.97
CA VAL A 127 5.14 -4.51 1.20
C VAL A 127 6.26 -4.75 2.21
N GLU A 128 6.86 -5.93 2.16
CA GLU A 128 7.96 -6.27 3.07
C GLU A 128 9.27 -5.73 2.50
N ARG A 129 10.21 -5.33 3.35
CA ARG A 129 11.63 -5.21 2.98
C ARG A 129 12.41 -6.20 3.81
N ALA A 130 13.03 -7.18 3.14
CA ALA A 130 13.82 -8.20 3.81
C ALA A 130 15.07 -7.58 4.46
N ASP A 131 15.49 -8.18 5.57
CA ASP A 131 16.79 -7.88 6.15
C ASP A 131 17.86 -8.54 5.29
N VAL A 132 18.86 -7.76 4.87
CA VAL A 132 20.00 -8.27 4.13
C VAL A 132 20.95 -8.83 5.16
N ARG A 133 20.75 -10.09 5.54
CA ARG A 133 21.81 -10.78 6.27
C ARG A 133 22.98 -10.96 5.29
N PRO A 134 24.20 -10.52 5.65
CA PRO A 134 25.39 -10.77 4.85
C PRO A 134 25.67 -12.26 4.68
#